data_AF-A0A9D7G7T9-F1
#
_entry.id   AF-A0A9D7G7T9-F1
#
_cell.length_a   1.000
_cell.length_b   1.000
_cell.length_c   1.000
_cell.angle_alpha   90.00
_cell.angle_beta   90.00
_cell.angle_gamma   90.00
#
_symmetry.space_group_name_H-M   'P 1'
#
loop_
_entity.id
_entity.type
_entity.pdbx_description
1 polymer ?
#
loop_
_entity_poly.entity_id
_entity_poly.type
_entity_poly.pdbx_seq_one_letter_code
_entity_poly.pdbx_strand_id
1 'polypeptide(L)'
;MLNALLQEDRAIVSEIPGTTRDTVEEATTIGGVLFRFIDTAGIRRTDDAIEKLGIERSYRKAKEAAIVVLLGDASVMNEQAFAFEAAMLRERIGDGLPAGQAGPLVLPVLNKSDVAPTKPSGTLSISAKKGEGLDDLKQRLLIA
;
A
#
# COMPACT_ATOMS: atom_id res chain seq x y z
N MET A 1 3.20 -5.52 -7.54
CA MET A 1 1.90 -5.74 -6.87
C MET A 1 0.79 -4.97 -7.57
N LEU A 2 0.94 -3.65 -7.76
CA LEU A 2 -0.10 -2.80 -8.34
C LEU A 2 -0.65 -3.34 -9.67
N ASN A 3 0.22 -3.68 -10.63
CA ASN A 3 -0.19 -4.33 -11.88
C ASN A 3 -1.03 -5.60 -11.68
N ALA A 4 -0.71 -6.41 -10.68
CA ALA A 4 -1.45 -7.64 -10.39
C ALA A 4 -2.86 -7.34 -9.83
N LEU A 5 -3.00 -6.29 -9.01
CA LEU A 5 -4.31 -5.82 -8.54
C LEU A 5 -5.16 -5.20 -9.66
N LEU A 6 -4.51 -4.55 -10.64
CA LEU A 6 -5.18 -3.88 -11.75
C LEU A 6 -5.57 -4.80 -12.90
N GLN A 7 -4.93 -5.97 -13.01
CA GLN A 7 -5.16 -6.88 -14.14
C GLN A 7 -6.48 -7.66 -14.05
N GLU A 8 -7.07 -7.79 -12.86
CA GLU A 8 -8.29 -8.59 -12.68
C GLU A 8 -9.59 -7.78 -12.77
N ASP A 9 -9.59 -6.48 -12.45
CA ASP A 9 -10.83 -5.68 -12.36
C ASP A 9 -10.72 -4.28 -13.01
N ARG A 10 -9.95 -4.17 -14.10
CA ARG A 10 -9.69 -2.89 -14.78
C ARG A 10 -11.01 -2.22 -15.22
N ALA A 11 -11.43 -1.20 -14.48
CA ALA A 11 -12.47 -0.30 -14.93
C ALA A 11 -11.85 0.68 -15.95
N ILE A 12 -12.39 0.73 -17.17
CA ILE A 12 -11.99 1.76 -18.14
C ILE A 12 -12.52 3.10 -17.63
N VAL A 13 -11.67 3.87 -16.96
CA VAL A 13 -11.97 5.27 -16.64
C VAL A 13 -11.68 6.09 -17.89
N SER A 14 -12.74 6.51 -18.59
CA SER A 14 -12.67 7.39 -19.75
C SER A 14 -11.84 8.64 -19.44
N GLU A 15 -10.84 8.93 -20.26
CA GLU A 15 -10.19 10.23 -20.29
C GLU A 15 -11.23 11.28 -20.69
N ILE A 16 -11.68 12.10 -19.74
CA ILE A 16 -12.42 13.33 -20.06
C ILE A 16 -11.35 14.39 -20.37
N PRO A 17 -11.26 14.91 -21.61
CA PRO A 17 -10.26 15.92 -21.94
C PRO A 17 -10.51 17.19 -21.11
N GLY A 18 -9.56 17.54 -20.24
CA GLY A 18 -9.62 18.77 -19.43
C GLY A 18 -9.49 18.61 -17.91
N THR A 19 -9.28 17.41 -17.38
CA THR A 19 -8.97 17.24 -15.96
C THR A 19 -7.46 17.44 -15.71
N THR A 20 -7.15 18.13 -14.61
CA THR A 20 -5.82 18.66 -14.30
C THR A 20 -4.74 17.60 -14.17
N ARG A 21 -3.54 18.02 -14.57
CA ARG A 21 -2.29 17.30 -14.82
C ARG A 21 -1.60 16.81 -13.53
N ASP A 22 -2.32 16.17 -12.63
CA ASP A 22 -1.77 15.71 -11.35
C ASP A 22 -1.57 14.20 -11.37
N THR A 23 -0.30 13.80 -11.18
CA THR A 23 0.28 12.48 -10.84
C THR A 23 -0.37 11.25 -11.48
N VAL A 24 0.42 10.37 -12.11
CA VAL A 24 -0.08 9.10 -12.70
C VAL A 24 -0.68 8.21 -11.61
N GLU A 25 -1.97 8.39 -11.35
CA GLU A 25 -2.78 7.64 -10.39
C GLU A 25 -3.52 6.56 -11.16
N GLU A 26 -3.40 5.31 -10.72
CA GLU A 26 -4.04 4.18 -11.39
C GLU A 26 -5.36 3.89 -10.67
N ALA A 27 -6.48 3.89 -11.41
CA ALA A 27 -7.80 3.65 -10.87
C ALA A 27 -8.36 2.29 -11.32
N THR A 28 -9.07 1.62 -10.42
CA THR A 28 -9.75 0.35 -10.71
C THR A 28 -10.96 0.18 -9.80
N THR A 29 -11.94 -0.61 -10.24
CA THR A 29 -13.08 -0.95 -9.40
C THR A 29 -12.80 -2.29 -8.72
N ILE A 30 -12.94 -2.39 -7.40
CA ILE A 30 -12.87 -3.66 -6.68
C ILE A 30 -14.22 -3.81 -5.99
N GLY A 31 -14.93 -4.92 -6.21
CA GLY A 31 -16.22 -5.19 -5.57
C GLY A 31 -17.28 -4.09 -5.73
N GLY A 32 -17.25 -3.33 -6.84
CA GLY A 32 -18.15 -2.20 -7.09
C GLY A 32 -17.71 -0.86 -6.49
N VAL A 33 -16.61 -0.81 -5.73
CA VAL A 33 -16.04 0.42 -5.14
C VAL A 33 -14.87 0.90 -6.01
N LEU A 34 -14.82 2.19 -6.33
CA LEU A 34 -13.73 2.78 -7.09
C LEU A 34 -12.53 3.05 -6.19
N PHE A 35 -11.39 2.41 -6.47
CA PHE A 35 -10.12 2.65 -5.82
C PHE A 35 -9.20 3.45 -6.73
N ARG A 36 -8.48 4.40 -6.14
CA ARG A 36 -7.43 5.18 -6.77
C ARG A 36 -6.13 4.87 -6.04
N PHE A 37 -5.21 4.21 -6.74
CA PHE A 37 -3.92 3.82 -6.22
C PHE A 37 -2.86 4.85 -6.58
N ILE A 38 -2.05 5.17 -5.58
CA ILE A 38 -0.90 6.05 -5.71
C ILE A 38 0.34 5.20 -5.47
N ASP A 39 1.16 5.00 -6.49
CA ASP A 39 2.47 4.37 -6.30
C ASP A 39 3.43 5.37 -5.65
N THR A 40 4.17 4.92 -4.64
CA THR A 40 5.04 5.80 -3.84
C THR A 40 6.48 5.28 -3.85
N ALA A 41 7.44 6.16 -3.59
CA ALA A 41 8.80 5.72 -3.38
C ALA A 41 8.88 4.80 -2.17
N GLY A 42 9.67 3.73 -2.26
CA GLY A 42 9.89 2.79 -1.16
C GLY A 42 10.43 3.50 0.08
N ILE A 43 9.87 3.15 1.24
CA ILE A 43 10.29 3.71 2.53
C ILE A 43 11.50 2.91 3.01
N ARG A 44 12.70 3.47 2.88
CA ARG A 44 13.94 2.88 3.38
C ARG A 44 14.88 3.94 3.94
N ARG A 45 15.83 3.54 4.78
CA ARG A 45 16.88 4.45 5.23
C ARG A 45 17.89 4.64 4.11
N THR A 46 18.24 5.89 3.85
CA THR A 46 19.19 6.29 2.82
C THR A 46 19.83 7.61 3.24
N ASP A 47 21.05 7.87 2.80
CA ASP A 47 21.73 9.16 3.00
C ASP A 47 21.59 10.09 1.80
N ASP A 48 21.13 9.58 0.66
CA ASP A 48 20.89 10.35 -0.56
C ASP A 48 19.76 11.38 -0.34
N ALA A 49 20.06 12.65 -0.59
CA ALA A 49 19.12 13.75 -0.37
C ALA A 49 17.91 13.72 -1.32
N ILE A 50 18.08 13.25 -2.55
CA ILE A 50 16.99 13.11 -3.53
C ILE A 50 16.05 11.99 -3.08
N GLU A 51 16.62 10.89 -2.61
CA GLU A 51 15.83 9.75 -2.13
C GLU A 51 15.09 10.09 -0.83
N LYS A 52 15.74 10.81 0.11
CA LYS A 52 15.07 11.37 1.31
C LYS A 52 13.86 12.23 0.94
N LEU A 53 13.98 13.09 -0.08
CA LEU A 53 12.86 13.90 -0.57
C LEU A 53 11.73 13.03 -1.13
N GLY A 54 12.06 11.95 -1.84
CA GLY A 54 11.09 10.96 -2.31
C GLY A 54 10.32 10.31 -1.17
N ILE A 55 11.03 9.86 -0.12
CA ILE A 55 10.44 9.25 1.08
C ILE A 55 9.53 10.24 1.83
N GLU A 56 9.96 11.50 1.99
CA GLU A 56 9.13 12.55 2.60
C GLU A 56 7.84 12.81 1.82
N ARG A 57 7.90 12.78 0.48
CA ARG A 57 6.70 12.86 -0.36
C ARG A 57 5.79 11.65 -0.18
N SER A 58 6.34 10.44 -0.10
CA SER A 58 5.57 9.21 0.19
C SER A 58 4.82 9.34 1.52
N TYR A 59 5.45 9.86 2.58
CA TYR A 59 4.78 10.06 3.87
C TYR A 59 3.64 11.08 3.82
N ARG A 60 3.79 12.18 3.08
CA ARG A 60 2.69 13.15 2.92
C ARG A 60 1.50 12.55 2.20
N LYS A 61 1.76 11.78 1.13
CA LYS A 61 0.70 11.06 0.40
C LYS A 61 0.04 9.98 1.26
N ALA A 62 0.81 9.27 2.09
CA ALA A 62 0.27 8.29 3.02
C ALA A 62 -0.69 8.95 4.04
N LYS A 63 -0.40 10.17 4.51
CA LYS A 63 -1.28 10.94 5.41
C LYS A 63 -2.61 11.35 4.78
N GLU A 64 -2.64 11.57 3.47
CA GLU A 64 -3.83 11.97 2.71
C GLU A 64 -4.69 10.76 2.29
N ALA A 65 -4.16 9.54 2.39
CA ALA A 65 -4.85 8.34 1.94
C ALA A 65 -5.93 7.87 2.92
N ALA A 66 -6.94 7.16 2.42
CA ALA A 66 -7.86 6.41 3.29
C ALA A 66 -7.20 5.12 3.82
N ILE A 67 -6.46 4.44 2.94
CA ILE A 67 -5.79 3.17 3.23
C ILE A 67 -4.35 3.26 2.75
N VAL A 68 -3.42 2.81 3.60
CA VAL A 68 -2.00 2.66 3.27
C VAL A 68 -1.65 1.19 3.29
N VAL A 69 -1.37 0.63 2.10
CA VAL A 69 -0.85 -0.74 1.98
C VAL A 69 0.65 -0.70 2.16
N LEU A 70 1.12 -1.04 3.37
CA LEU A 70 2.55 -1.18 3.64
C LEU A 70 3.01 -2.54 3.11
N LEU A 71 3.95 -2.55 2.17
CA LEU A 71 4.48 -3.77 1.58
C LEU A 71 5.83 -4.16 2.16
N GLY A 72 5.92 -5.41 2.60
CA GLY A 72 7.16 -6.07 2.98
C GLY A 72 7.49 -7.25 2.05
N ASP A 73 8.73 -7.69 2.07
CA ASP A 73 9.20 -8.84 1.30
C ASP A 73 9.29 -10.08 2.19
N ALA A 74 8.35 -11.01 2.03
CA ALA A 74 8.25 -12.25 2.81
C ALA A 74 9.48 -13.16 2.66
N SER A 75 10.29 -12.99 1.61
CA SER A 75 11.48 -13.81 1.39
C SER A 75 12.66 -13.45 2.29
N VAL A 76 12.65 -12.24 2.85
CA VAL A 76 13.78 -11.70 3.63
C VAL A 76 13.36 -11.04 4.94
N MET A 77 12.11 -10.61 5.08
CA MET A 77 11.64 -9.91 6.27
C MET A 77 11.20 -10.88 7.35
N ASN A 78 11.58 -10.57 8.58
CA ASN A 78 10.99 -11.17 9.77
C ASN A 78 9.64 -10.50 10.07
N GLU A 79 8.62 -11.31 10.36
CA GLU A 79 7.24 -10.85 10.60
C GLU A 79 7.14 -9.88 11.79
N GLN A 80 7.88 -10.12 12.89
CA GLN A 80 7.87 -9.21 14.05
C GLN A 80 8.50 -7.86 13.72
N ALA A 81 9.60 -7.86 12.97
CA ALA A 81 10.24 -6.63 12.50
C ALA A 81 9.31 -5.82 11.58
N PHE A 82 8.61 -6.49 10.67
CA PHE A 82 7.65 -5.84 9.79
C PHE A 82 6.44 -5.28 10.54
N ALA A 83 5.95 -6.00 11.56
CA ALA A 83 4.90 -5.49 12.44
C ALA A 83 5.34 -4.23 13.20
N PHE A 84 6.61 -4.15 13.62
CA PHE A 84 7.18 -2.96 14.23
C PHE A 84 7.25 -1.79 13.24
N GLU A 85 7.70 -2.02 12.00
CA GLU A 85 7.69 -1.00 10.95
C GLU A 85 6.27 -0.47 10.67
N ALA A 86 5.27 -1.35 10.66
CA ALA A 86 3.87 -0.94 10.53
C ALA A 86 3.41 -0.06 11.69
N ALA A 87 3.82 -0.36 12.92
CA ALA A 87 3.50 0.46 14.10
C ALA A 87 4.16 1.85 14.00
N MET A 88 5.44 1.91 13.63
CA MET A 88 6.16 3.16 13.42
C MET A 88 5.54 4.00 12.31
N LEU A 89 5.07 3.36 11.22
CA LEU A 89 4.39 4.06 10.15
C LEU A 89 3.07 4.66 10.64
N ARG A 90 2.25 3.89 11.36
CA ARG A 90 0.99 4.37 11.96
C ARG A 90 1.22 5.59 12.85
N GLU A 91 2.23 5.55 13.70
CA GLU A 91 2.63 6.70 14.51
C GLU A 91 3.05 7.87 13.61
N ARG A 92 3.93 7.68 12.63
CA ARG A 92 4.43 8.78 11.80
C ARG A 92 3.35 9.46 10.94
N ILE A 93 2.38 8.69 10.44
CA ILE A 93 1.28 9.23 9.63
C ILE A 93 0.05 9.62 10.48
N GLY A 94 0.10 9.36 11.80
CA GLY A 94 -0.96 9.61 12.77
C GLY A 94 -0.56 10.40 14.03
N ASP A 95 0.69 10.85 14.17
CA ASP A 95 1.13 11.78 15.21
C ASP A 95 0.96 13.22 14.70
N GLY A 96 -0.02 13.92 15.29
CA GLY A 96 -0.46 15.27 14.91
C GLY A 96 -1.96 15.44 14.59
N LEU A 97 -2.77 14.37 14.60
CA LEU A 97 -4.23 14.50 14.44
C LEU A 97 -4.90 14.80 15.80
N PRO A 98 -5.82 15.79 15.88
CA PRO A 98 -6.61 16.00 17.09
C PRO A 98 -7.39 14.75 17.47
N ALA A 99 -7.62 14.55 18.78
CA ALA A 99 -8.50 13.51 19.27
C ALA A 99 -9.85 13.55 18.52
N GLY A 100 -10.18 12.48 17.79
CA GLY A 100 -11.40 12.35 16.99
C GLY A 100 -11.21 12.31 15.47
N GLN A 101 -9.99 12.53 14.95
CA GLN A 101 -9.68 12.24 13.53
C GLN A 101 -8.92 10.91 13.44
N ALA A 102 -9.56 9.89 12.88
CA ALA A 102 -8.89 8.64 12.55
C ALA A 102 -7.93 8.89 11.38
N GLY A 103 -6.64 8.61 11.59
CA GLY A 103 -5.66 8.61 10.51
C GLY A 103 -5.92 7.50 9.48
N PRO A 104 -5.13 7.44 8.40
CA PRO A 104 -5.23 6.37 7.40
C PRO A 104 -5.17 4.99 8.04
N LEU A 105 -5.97 4.05 7.53
CA LEU A 105 -5.84 2.65 7.89
C LEU A 105 -4.54 2.08 7.30
N VAL A 106 -3.60 1.66 8.15
CA VAL A 106 -2.39 0.96 7.69
C VAL A 106 -2.65 -0.55 7.64
N LEU A 107 -2.61 -1.10 6.43
CA LEU A 107 -2.74 -2.52 6.13
C LEU A 107 -1.36 -3.10 5.76
N PRO A 108 -0.69 -3.84 6.68
CA PRO A 108 0.58 -4.49 6.38
C PRO A 108 0.35 -5.74 5.52
N VAL A 109 1.14 -5.86 4.45
CA VAL A 109 1.06 -6.96 3.49
C VAL A 109 2.47 -7.47 3.19
N LEU A 110 2.70 -8.77 3.39
CA LEU A 110 3.95 -9.44 3.04
C LEU A 110 3.82 -10.04 1.64
N ASN A 111 4.50 -9.45 0.66
CA ASN A 111 4.52 -9.93 -0.72
C ASN A 111 5.65 -10.96 -0.94
N LYS A 112 5.60 -11.70 -2.05
CA LYS A 112 6.52 -12.79 -2.41
C LYS A 112 6.43 -14.02 -1.48
N SER A 113 5.23 -14.32 -1.01
CA SER A 113 4.98 -15.51 -0.17
C SER A 113 5.35 -16.83 -0.86
N ASP A 114 5.40 -16.87 -2.19
CA ASP A 114 5.77 -18.05 -2.99
C ASP A 114 7.24 -18.49 -2.81
N VAL A 115 8.10 -17.59 -2.34
CA VAL A 115 9.52 -17.85 -2.10
C VAL A 115 9.92 -17.59 -0.64
N ALA A 116 8.93 -17.41 0.24
CA ALA A 116 9.18 -17.18 1.66
C ALA A 116 9.68 -18.48 2.32
N PRO A 117 10.72 -18.42 3.17
CA PRO A 117 11.22 -19.59 3.88
C PRO A 117 10.21 -20.12 4.91
N THR A 118 9.34 -19.24 5.41
CA THR A 118 8.30 -19.54 6.38
C THR A 118 7.03 -18.80 6.03
N LYS A 119 5.87 -19.43 6.23
CA LYS A 119 4.57 -18.78 6.03
C LYS A 119 4.28 -17.83 7.21
N PRO A 120 4.04 -16.52 6.97
CA PRO A 120 3.61 -15.60 8.02
C PRO A 120 2.30 -16.09 8.65
N SER A 121 2.17 -15.93 9.97
CA SER A 121 1.01 -16.47 10.71
C SER A 121 -0.01 -15.43 11.14
N GLY A 122 0.37 -14.15 11.20
CA GLY A 122 -0.52 -13.04 11.61
C GLY A 122 -0.73 -11.95 10.56
N THR A 123 0.21 -11.80 9.62
CA THR A 123 0.19 -10.76 8.59
C THR A 123 -0.36 -11.32 7.28
N LEU A 124 -1.22 -10.55 6.59
CA LEU A 124 -1.68 -10.92 5.26
C LEU A 124 -0.46 -11.11 4.34
N SER A 125 -0.38 -12.25 3.68
CA SER A 125 0.70 -12.58 2.75
C SER A 125 0.15 -12.87 1.37
N ILE A 126 0.85 -12.38 0.34
CA ILE A 126 0.45 -12.51 -1.06
C ILE A 126 1.65 -12.92 -1.92
N SER A 127 1.36 -13.54 -3.06
CA SER A 127 2.29 -13.60 -4.17
C SER A 127 1.71 -12.83 -5.34
N ALA A 128 2.12 -11.57 -5.51
CA ALA A 128 1.72 -10.78 -6.67
C ALA A 128 2.17 -11.39 -8.01
N LYS A 129 3.17 -12.29 -7.99
CA LYS A 129 3.64 -13.01 -9.19
C LYS A 129 2.74 -14.18 -9.55
N LYS A 130 2.17 -14.87 -8.55
CA LYS A 130 1.33 -16.06 -8.73
C LYS A 130 -0.16 -15.76 -8.66
N GLY A 131 -0.54 -14.55 -8.21
CA GLY A 131 -1.94 -14.17 -7.96
C GLY A 131 -2.47 -14.62 -6.59
N GLU A 132 -1.66 -15.35 -5.82
CA GLU A 132 -2.09 -15.92 -4.53
C GLU A 132 -2.32 -14.83 -3.47
N GLY A 133 -3.42 -14.93 -2.73
CA GLY A 133 -3.78 -13.99 -1.65
C GLY A 133 -4.25 -12.61 -2.12
N LEU A 134 -4.34 -12.37 -3.44
CA LEU A 134 -4.85 -11.09 -3.96
C LEU A 134 -6.33 -10.90 -3.68
N ASP A 135 -7.14 -11.95 -3.74
CA ASP A 135 -8.57 -11.88 -3.40
C ASP A 135 -8.77 -11.52 -1.92
N ASP A 136 -7.99 -12.11 -1.01
CA ASP A 136 -8.01 -11.77 0.41
C ASP A 136 -7.61 -10.30 0.63
N LEU A 137 -6.62 -9.80 -0.12
CA LEU A 137 -6.24 -8.39 -0.09
C LEU A 137 -7.39 -7.50 -0.56
N LYS A 138 -8.05 -7.82 -1.68
CA LYS A 138 -9.20 -7.08 -2.20
C LYS A 138 -10.36 -7.06 -1.20
N GLN A 139 -10.67 -8.19 -0.58
CA GLN A 139 -11.70 -8.26 0.46
C GLN A 139 -11.36 -7.37 1.66
N ARG A 140 -10.09 -7.34 2.09
CA ARG A 140 -9.66 -6.43 3.16
C ARG A 140 -9.76 -4.97 2.77
N LEU A 141 -9.47 -4.62 1.52
CA LEU A 141 -9.63 -3.25 1.01
C LEU A 141 -11.11 -2.82 1.00
N LEU A 142 -12.05 -3.75 0.79
CA LEU A 142 -13.50 -3.47 0.75
C LEU A 142 -14.13 -3.23 2.13
N ILE A 143 -13.55 -3.79 3.19
CA ILE A 143 -14.07 -3.70 4.56
C ILE A 143 -13.28 -2.72 5.45
N ALA A 144 -12.24 -2.10 4.88
CA ALA A 144 -11.34 -1.14 5.51
C ALA A 144 -11.98 0.24 5.62
#